data_AF-A0A521XHB3-F1
#
_entry.id   AF-A0A521XHB3-F1
#
_cell.length_a   1.000
_cell.length_b   1.000
_cell.length_c   1.000
_cell.angle_alpha   90.00
_cell.angle_beta   90.00
_cell.angle_gamma   90.00
#
_symmetry.space_group_name_H-M   'P 1'
#
loop_
_entity.id
_entity.type
_entity.pdbx_description
1 polymer ?
#
loop_
_entity_poly.entity_id
_entity_poly.type
_entity_poly.pdbx_seq_one_letter_code
_entity_poly.pdbx_strand_id
1 'polypeptide(L)'
;MNTRRIALITIAGVALFVATVAATCGNTTTRVENTGPNQQTGITVSGEGKATGKPDVAMITLGVSRLADTVDAARNGAATSLDAMIKSMTGNGVSKDDIQTQQFNISPEYDYTNGKQLLKGFRVTNVVTAKLRDINKTSTVVDDAITAGGNDVQVQNIAFTIDNPDDLKKQAREAAVADAKAKAQTLASATGVSVGEPISITEGVASMPPIAYDIARGAAAPEAAPATPIEPGTQDVTITVSVTWSIQ
;
A
#
# COMPACT_ATOMS: atom_id res chain seq x y z
N MET A 1 -68.01 26.29 -29.42
CA MET A 1 -68.37 25.06 -28.68
C MET A 1 -68.55 23.93 -29.69
N ASN A 2 -67.55 23.04 -29.71
CA ASN A 2 -67.56 21.62 -30.08
C ASN A 2 -68.91 21.03 -30.49
N THR A 3 -69.07 20.13 -31.46
CA THR A 3 -68.20 19.25 -32.25
C THR A 3 -69.19 18.50 -33.15
N ARG A 4 -68.74 17.90 -34.27
CA ARG A 4 -68.94 16.47 -34.59
C ARG A 4 -69.02 16.17 -36.10
N ARG A 5 -68.43 15.02 -36.43
CA ARG A 5 -68.62 14.17 -37.63
C ARG A 5 -67.82 14.71 -38.84
N ILE A 6 -67.13 13.91 -39.66
CA ILE A 6 -67.47 12.60 -40.24
C ILE A 6 -66.15 11.85 -40.54
N ALA A 7 -66.21 10.53 -40.45
CA ALA A 7 -65.14 9.59 -40.80
C ALA A 7 -65.28 9.07 -42.25
N LEU A 8 -64.16 8.49 -42.73
CA LEU A 8 -64.06 7.40 -43.72
C LEU A 8 -64.11 7.70 -45.23
N ILE A 9 -63.46 6.77 -45.95
CA ILE A 9 -63.66 6.34 -47.36
C ILE A 9 -62.63 6.97 -48.35
N THR A 10 -61.44 6.37 -48.53
CA THR A 10 -61.03 5.41 -49.61
C THR A 10 -60.95 6.08 -51.01
N ILE A 11 -60.10 5.75 -51.98
CA ILE A 11 -59.62 4.46 -52.51
C ILE A 11 -58.57 4.79 -53.61
N ALA A 12 -57.64 3.85 -53.81
CA ALA A 12 -56.93 3.46 -55.05
C ALA A 12 -56.43 4.49 -56.09
N GLY A 13 -55.29 4.15 -56.68
CA GLY A 13 -55.11 4.36 -58.11
C GLY A 13 -53.71 4.77 -58.54
N VAL A 14 -52.83 3.79 -58.67
CA VAL A 14 -51.53 3.88 -59.35
C VAL A 14 -51.74 4.16 -60.85
N ALA A 15 -51.05 5.18 -61.39
CA ALA A 15 -50.53 5.28 -62.77
C ALA A 15 -50.03 6.72 -62.99
N LEU A 16 -48.98 7.06 -63.74
CA LEU A 16 -47.82 6.41 -64.36
C LEU A 16 -47.06 7.58 -65.03
N PHE A 17 -45.73 7.47 -65.18
CA PHE A 17 -44.83 8.36 -65.94
C PHE A 17 -44.58 9.77 -65.34
N VAL A 18 -43.35 10.27 -65.21
CA VAL A 18 -42.35 10.46 -66.26
C VAL A 18 -40.92 10.34 -65.71
N ALA A 19 -40.07 9.64 -66.45
CA ALA A 19 -38.64 9.52 -66.20
C ALA A 19 -37.92 10.87 -66.42
N THR A 20 -37.14 11.30 -65.43
CA THR A 20 -36.03 12.25 -65.64
C THR A 20 -34.77 11.67 -65.01
N VAL A 21 -33.83 11.30 -65.88
CA VAL A 21 -32.47 10.90 -65.54
C VAL A 21 -31.69 12.19 -65.29
N ALA A 22 -31.29 12.44 -64.04
CA ALA A 22 -30.31 13.46 -63.69
C ALA A 22 -29.13 12.79 -62.98
N ALA A 23 -27.97 13.09 -63.52
CA ALA A 23 -26.69 12.45 -63.25
C ALA A 23 -26.18 12.74 -61.82
N THR A 24 -25.61 11.69 -61.23
CA THR A 24 -24.34 11.69 -60.48
C THR A 24 -23.99 12.94 -59.65
N CYS A 25 -24.07 12.81 -58.34
CA CYS A 25 -22.93 12.96 -57.45
C CYS A 25 -23.21 12.10 -56.21
N GLY A 26 -22.68 10.88 -56.23
CA GLY A 26 -22.69 10.03 -55.05
C GLY A 26 -21.81 10.67 -53.98
N ASN A 27 -22.44 11.29 -53.00
CA ASN A 27 -21.81 11.48 -51.70
C ASN A 27 -21.88 10.13 -50.98
N THR A 28 -21.07 9.18 -51.45
CA THR A 28 -20.68 8.03 -50.63
C THR A 28 -19.79 8.61 -49.55
N THR A 29 -20.39 9.10 -48.48
CA THR A 29 -19.69 9.28 -47.22
C THR A 29 -19.26 7.87 -46.82
N THR A 30 -18.04 7.49 -47.18
CA THR A 30 -17.35 6.37 -46.56
C THR A 30 -17.24 6.73 -45.09
N ARG A 31 -18.24 6.31 -44.31
CA ARG A 31 -18.11 6.26 -42.87
C ARG A 31 -17.04 5.20 -42.63
N VAL A 32 -15.81 5.65 -42.39
CA VAL A 32 -14.80 4.84 -41.75
C VAL A 32 -15.38 4.56 -40.37
N GLU A 33 -16.05 3.42 -40.22
CA GLU A 33 -16.23 2.84 -38.90
C GLU A 33 -14.82 2.51 -38.42
N ASN A 34 -14.29 3.43 -37.64
CA ASN A 34 -13.14 3.18 -36.80
C ASN A 34 -13.62 2.17 -35.76
N THR A 35 -13.63 0.89 -36.12
CA THR A 35 -13.74 -0.20 -35.16
C THR A 35 -12.56 -0.02 -34.21
N GLY A 36 -12.89 0.38 -32.99
CA GLY A 36 -11.94 0.53 -31.90
C GLY A 36 -11.08 -0.72 -31.70
N PRO A 37 -10.02 -0.59 -30.90
CA PRO A 37 -8.73 -1.28 -31.07
C PRO A 37 -8.88 -2.79 -31.21
N ASN A 38 -8.24 -3.34 -32.24
CA ASN A 38 -7.67 -4.69 -32.32
C ASN A 38 -8.32 -5.72 -31.37
N GLN A 39 -9.31 -6.48 -31.84
CA GLN A 39 -9.76 -7.67 -31.11
C GLN A 39 -8.59 -8.66 -31.03
N GLN A 40 -7.75 -8.50 -30.01
CA GLN A 40 -6.72 -9.47 -29.68
C GLN A 40 -7.45 -10.72 -29.19
N THR A 41 -7.66 -11.67 -30.09
CA THR A 41 -8.05 -13.03 -29.76
C THR A 41 -6.96 -13.62 -28.87
N GLY A 42 -7.29 -13.84 -27.60
CA GLY A 42 -6.29 -14.25 -26.63
C GLY A 42 -6.89 -14.68 -25.31
N ILE A 43 -6.08 -15.39 -24.53
CA ILE A 43 -6.40 -15.75 -23.16
C ILE A 43 -5.76 -14.69 -22.26
N THR A 44 -6.55 -14.05 -21.40
CA THR A 44 -6.03 -13.13 -20.39
C THR A 44 -6.21 -13.75 -19.02
N VAL A 45 -5.12 -13.88 -18.26
CA VAL A 45 -5.18 -14.35 -16.87
C VAL A 45 -4.34 -13.48 -15.94
N SER A 46 -4.58 -13.64 -14.64
CA SER A 46 -3.74 -13.10 -13.59
C SER A 46 -2.98 -14.23 -12.91
N GLY A 47 -1.65 -14.13 -12.91
CA GLY A 47 -0.76 -14.98 -12.12
C GLY A 47 -0.33 -14.30 -10.84
N GLU A 48 -0.11 -15.09 -9.79
CA GLU A 48 0.44 -14.62 -8.52
C GLU A 48 1.70 -15.42 -8.20
N GLY A 49 2.74 -14.73 -7.75
CA GLY A 49 3.97 -15.33 -7.31
C GLY A 49 4.40 -14.77 -5.97
N LYS A 50 4.96 -15.64 -5.14
CA LYS A 50 5.35 -15.37 -3.77
C LYS A 50 6.76 -15.86 -3.52
N ALA A 51 7.55 -15.06 -2.83
CA ALA A 51 8.84 -15.44 -2.28
C ALA A 51 8.88 -15.09 -0.79
N THR A 52 9.37 -16.01 0.03
CA THR A 52 9.43 -15.83 1.50
C THR A 52 10.87 -15.62 1.92
N GLY A 53 11.12 -14.56 2.70
CA GLY A 53 12.42 -14.25 3.28
C GLY A 53 12.36 -14.13 4.80
N LYS A 54 13.53 -14.23 5.43
CA LYS A 54 13.69 -13.85 6.83
C LYS A 54 14.03 -12.37 6.89
N PRO A 55 13.38 -11.57 7.75
CA PRO A 55 13.80 -10.20 8.02
C PRO A 55 15.27 -10.13 8.43
N ASP A 56 15.95 -9.08 7.97
CA ASP A 56 17.35 -8.79 8.29
C ASP A 56 17.53 -7.43 8.98
N VAL A 57 16.46 -6.65 9.10
CA VAL A 57 16.44 -5.37 9.82
C VAL A 57 15.19 -5.21 10.68
N ALA A 58 15.34 -4.47 11.77
CA ALA A 58 14.27 -3.99 12.62
C ALA A 58 14.10 -2.48 12.44
N MET A 59 12.88 -2.06 12.13
CA MET A 59 12.45 -0.67 12.09
C MET A 59 11.78 -0.34 13.42
N ILE A 60 12.46 0.46 14.23
CA ILE A 60 12.04 0.80 15.60
C ILE A 60 11.58 2.24 15.60
N THR A 61 10.33 2.49 15.97
CA THR A 61 9.77 3.84 16.14
C THR A 61 9.64 4.15 17.63
N LEU A 62 10.49 5.05 18.10
CA LEU A 62 10.52 5.53 19.47
C LEU A 62 10.37 7.04 19.48
N GLY A 63 9.81 7.59 20.54
CA GLY A 63 9.75 9.02 20.73
C GLY A 63 9.83 9.42 22.18
N VAL A 64 9.78 10.73 22.40
CA VAL A 64 9.63 11.34 23.71
C VAL A 64 8.36 12.19 23.71
N SER A 65 7.62 12.19 24.82
CA SER A 65 6.51 13.12 25.05
C SER A 65 6.62 13.73 26.42
N ARG A 66 6.89 15.04 26.46
CA ARG A 66 7.09 15.78 27.70
C ARG A 66 6.12 16.93 27.80
N LEU A 67 5.51 17.10 28.98
CA LEU A 67 4.67 18.24 29.33
C LEU A 67 5.40 19.11 30.34
N ALA A 68 5.41 20.42 30.12
CA ALA A 68 5.89 21.40 31.12
C ALA A 68 5.12 22.72 31.02
N ASP A 69 5.24 23.56 32.05
CA ASP A 69 4.50 24.82 32.16
C ASP A 69 4.85 25.84 31.05
N THR A 70 6.07 25.75 30.49
CA THR A 70 6.54 26.60 29.41
C THR A 70 7.02 25.77 28.22
N VAL A 71 6.92 26.34 27.02
CA VAL A 71 7.43 25.74 25.78
C VAL A 71 8.92 25.42 25.90
N ASP A 72 9.72 26.35 26.44
CA ASP A 72 11.18 26.16 26.56
C ASP A 72 11.53 25.01 27.51
N ALA A 73 10.87 24.92 28.66
CA ALA A 73 11.09 23.81 29.60
C ALA A 73 10.70 22.46 28.98
N ALA A 74 9.55 22.41 28.29
CA ALA A 74 9.10 21.19 27.63
C ALA A 74 10.06 20.77 26.51
N ARG A 75 10.51 21.73 25.68
CA ARG A 75 11.41 21.50 24.55
C ARG A 75 12.79 21.04 25.01
N ASN A 76 13.40 21.73 25.96
CA ASN A 76 14.75 21.39 26.43
C ASN A 76 14.77 20.04 27.16
N GLY A 77 13.71 19.76 27.92
CA GLY A 77 13.54 18.46 28.57
C GLY A 77 13.37 17.32 27.58
N ALA A 78 12.48 17.49 26.59
CA ALA A 78 12.29 16.49 25.53
C ALA A 78 13.58 16.28 24.72
N ALA A 79 14.31 17.35 24.39
CA ALA A 79 15.59 17.25 23.70
C ALA A 79 16.62 16.44 24.51
N THR A 80 16.71 16.67 25.82
CA THR A 80 17.63 15.93 26.70
C THR A 80 17.31 14.43 26.70
N SER A 81 16.04 14.07 26.88
CA SER A 81 15.59 12.68 26.89
C SER A 81 15.80 12.01 25.52
N LEU A 82 15.53 12.73 24.43
CA LEU A 82 15.72 12.22 23.07
C LEU A 82 17.21 12.02 22.75
N ASP A 83 18.07 12.96 23.13
CA ASP A 83 19.52 12.85 22.91
C ASP A 83 20.11 11.67 23.67
N ALA A 84 19.64 11.40 24.89
CA ALA A 84 20.04 10.24 25.67
C ALA A 84 19.59 8.93 25.00
N MET A 85 18.34 8.88 24.51
CA MET A 85 17.79 7.75 23.78
C MET A 85 18.58 7.47 22.48
N ILE A 86 18.87 8.51 21.68
CA ILE A 86 19.66 8.39 20.44
C ILE A 86 21.07 7.91 20.75
N LYS A 87 21.73 8.48 21.76
CA LYS A 87 23.08 8.04 22.18
C LYS A 87 23.08 6.57 22.57
N SER A 88 22.09 6.12 23.34
CA SER A 88 21.93 4.71 23.72
C SER A 88 21.77 3.81 22.49
N MET A 89 20.89 4.15 21.55
CA MET A 89 20.71 3.40 20.29
C MET A 89 22.00 3.33 19.47
N THR A 90 22.73 4.44 19.32
CA THR A 90 24.00 4.46 18.59
C THR A 90 25.09 3.66 19.30
N GLY A 91 25.13 3.67 20.64
CA GLY A 91 26.03 2.86 21.45
C GLY A 91 25.77 1.35 21.30
N ASN A 92 24.52 0.98 21.02
CA ASN A 92 24.11 -0.39 20.74
C ASN A 92 24.23 -0.80 19.26
N GLY A 93 24.82 0.05 18.40
CA GLY A 93 25.18 -0.29 17.03
C GLY A 93 24.19 0.17 15.95
N VAL A 94 23.22 1.01 16.28
CA VAL A 94 22.41 1.71 15.28
C VAL A 94 23.26 2.79 14.61
N SER A 95 23.36 2.80 13.28
CA SER A 95 24.06 3.87 12.57
C SER A 95 23.33 5.20 12.73
N LYS A 96 24.07 6.30 12.83
CA LYS A 96 23.46 7.64 12.90
C LYS A 96 22.65 7.97 11.63
N ASP A 97 23.12 7.48 10.48
CA ASP A 97 22.44 7.67 9.19
C ASP A 97 21.16 6.81 9.08
N ASP A 98 21.03 5.81 9.95
CA ASP A 98 19.86 4.94 10.05
C ASP A 98 18.83 5.48 11.08
N ILE A 99 19.03 6.67 11.64
CA ILE A 99 18.09 7.34 12.56
C ILE A 99 17.52 8.60 11.90
N GLN A 100 16.20 8.67 11.82
CA GLN A 100 15.49 9.78 11.20
C GLN A 100 14.36 10.28 12.10
N THR A 101 14.24 11.61 12.25
CA THR A 101 13.06 12.21 12.87
C THR A 101 11.83 11.98 11.98
N GLN A 102 10.83 11.30 12.53
CA GLN A 102 9.55 11.03 11.89
C GLN A 102 8.54 12.13 12.19
N GLN A 103 8.53 12.67 13.41
CA GLN A 103 7.57 13.68 13.83
C GLN A 103 8.17 14.61 14.89
N PHE A 104 7.86 15.89 14.80
CA PHE A 104 8.08 16.85 15.88
C PHE A 104 6.85 17.74 16.02
N ASN A 105 6.34 17.89 17.23
CA ASN A 105 5.17 18.72 17.50
C ASN A 105 5.25 19.37 18.88
N ILE A 106 4.77 20.61 18.98
CA ILE A 106 4.54 21.29 20.25
C ILE A 106 3.09 21.76 20.26
N SER A 107 2.36 21.44 21.32
CA SER A 107 0.96 21.84 21.46
C SER A 107 0.62 22.21 22.90
N PRO A 108 -0.22 23.24 23.13
CA PRO A 108 -0.76 23.49 24.47
C PRO A 108 -1.64 22.31 24.89
N GLU A 109 -1.57 21.95 26.17
CA GLU A 109 -2.43 20.96 26.79
C GLU A 109 -3.36 21.65 27.77
N TYR A 110 -4.65 21.35 27.67
CA TYR A 110 -5.68 21.92 28.51
C TYR A 110 -6.34 20.83 29.35
N ASP A 111 -6.70 21.18 30.58
CA ASP A 111 -7.61 20.41 31.42
C ASP A 111 -9.02 21.00 31.28
N TYR A 112 -10.02 20.13 31.24
CA TYR A 112 -11.43 20.49 31.20
C TYR A 112 -12.09 20.02 32.49
N THR A 113 -12.03 20.86 33.51
CA THR A 113 -12.63 20.59 34.82
C THR A 113 -13.75 21.58 35.09
N ASN A 114 -14.93 21.08 35.51
CA ASN A 114 -16.11 21.89 35.84
C ASN A 114 -16.56 22.87 34.74
N GLY A 115 -16.47 22.46 33.47
CA GLY A 115 -16.88 23.28 32.32
C GLY A 115 -15.95 24.46 32.01
N LYS A 116 -14.78 24.55 32.65
CA LYS A 116 -13.74 25.54 32.36
C LYS A 116 -12.54 24.88 31.71
N GLN A 117 -11.99 25.52 30.68
CA GLN A 117 -10.73 25.15 30.06
C GLN A 117 -9.58 25.83 30.80
N LEU A 118 -8.70 25.05 31.41
CA LEU A 118 -7.51 25.55 32.11
C LEU A 118 -6.26 25.07 31.38
N LEU A 119 -5.35 25.99 31.05
CA LEU A 119 -4.06 25.62 30.46
C LEU A 119 -3.23 24.84 31.50
N LYS A 120 -2.89 23.60 31.16
CA LYS A 120 -2.07 22.71 31.98
C LYS A 120 -0.57 22.85 31.66
N GLY A 121 -0.24 23.22 30.43
CA GLY A 121 1.14 23.45 29.98
C GLY A 121 1.28 23.24 28.48
N PHE A 122 2.51 22.95 28.04
CA PHE A 122 2.86 22.68 26.66
C PHE A 122 3.47 21.28 26.53
N ARG A 123 2.89 20.46 25.67
CA ARG A 123 3.39 19.13 25.36
C ARG A 123 4.29 19.20 24.12
N VAL A 124 5.49 18.67 24.26
CA VAL A 124 6.42 18.44 23.14
C VAL A 124 6.45 16.94 22.88
N THR A 125 6.23 16.56 21.63
CA THR A 125 6.39 15.19 21.14
C THR A 125 7.44 15.18 20.04
N ASN A 126 8.44 14.31 20.15
CA ASN A 126 9.45 14.10 19.11
C ASN A 126 9.64 12.60 18.91
N VAL A 127 9.44 12.13 17.68
CA VAL A 127 9.45 10.72 17.30
C VAL A 127 10.53 10.50 16.26
N VAL A 128 11.34 9.46 16.46
CA VAL A 128 12.35 9.01 15.53
C VAL A 128 12.07 7.57 15.10
N THR A 129 12.43 7.27 13.86
CA THR A 129 12.53 5.90 13.36
C THR A 129 14.00 5.55 13.24
N ALA A 130 14.37 4.39 13.78
CA ALA A 130 15.72 3.84 13.74
C ALA A 130 15.72 2.50 13.00
N LYS A 131 16.65 2.31 12.07
CA LYS A 131 16.90 1.02 11.41
C LYS A 131 18.04 0.28 12.09
N LEU A 132 17.74 -0.87 12.68
CA LEU A 132 18.72 -1.75 13.32
C LEU A 132 18.97 -2.97 12.42
N ARG A 133 20.23 -3.21 12.07
CA ARG A 133 20.65 -4.35 11.23
C ARG A 133 20.92 -5.63 12.00
N ASP A 134 21.24 -5.51 13.28
CA ASP A 134 21.42 -6.66 14.17
C ASP A 134 20.11 -6.93 14.91
N ILE A 135 19.17 -7.62 14.24
CA ILE A 135 17.82 -7.85 14.75
C ILE A 135 17.79 -8.62 16.08
N ASN A 136 18.83 -9.38 16.39
CA ASN A 136 18.93 -10.12 17.67
C ASN A 136 19.14 -9.19 18.86
N LYS A 137 19.57 -7.94 18.62
CA LYS A 137 19.73 -6.91 19.64
C LYS A 137 18.49 -6.03 19.82
N THR A 138 17.41 -6.29 19.10
CA THR A 138 16.22 -5.40 19.11
C THR A 138 15.72 -5.15 20.53
N SER A 139 15.55 -6.21 21.34
CA SER A 139 15.09 -6.07 22.73
C SER A 139 16.04 -5.23 23.57
N THR A 140 17.35 -5.53 23.53
CA THR A 140 18.36 -4.77 24.28
C THR A 140 18.41 -3.31 23.86
N VAL A 141 18.38 -3.02 22.55
CA VAL A 141 18.38 -1.65 22.02
C VAL A 141 17.16 -0.88 22.53
N VAL A 142 15.98 -1.50 22.54
CA VAL A 142 14.74 -0.88 23.01
C VAL A 142 14.78 -0.66 24.52
N ASP A 143 15.15 -1.68 25.30
CA ASP A 143 15.19 -1.61 26.76
C ASP A 143 16.21 -0.56 27.25
N ASP A 144 17.38 -0.49 26.63
CA ASP A 144 18.42 0.51 26.93
C ASP A 144 18.02 1.91 26.49
N ALA A 145 17.30 2.06 25.38
CA ALA A 145 16.78 3.34 24.91
C ALA A 145 15.71 3.89 25.85
N ILE A 146 14.80 3.03 26.34
CA ILE A 146 13.79 3.36 27.37
C ILE A 146 14.49 3.79 28.65
N THR A 147 15.47 3.00 29.11
CA THR A 147 16.22 3.30 30.33
C THR A 147 16.95 4.64 30.24
N ALA A 148 17.58 4.94 29.09
CA ALA A 148 18.31 6.18 28.88
C ALA A 148 17.41 7.41 28.75
N GLY A 149 16.27 7.30 28.05
CA GLY A 149 15.33 8.41 27.85
C GLY A 149 14.38 8.65 29.03
N GLY A 150 14.25 7.67 29.94
CA GLY A 150 13.44 7.75 31.14
C GLY A 150 11.93 7.79 30.86
N ASN A 151 11.17 8.39 31.79
CA ASN A 151 9.71 8.37 31.77
C ASN A 151 9.08 9.18 30.62
N ASP A 152 9.87 9.96 29.87
CA ASP A 152 9.38 10.70 28.71
C ASP A 152 9.24 9.78 27.47
N VAL A 153 9.84 8.59 27.48
CA VAL A 153 9.91 7.70 26.29
C VAL A 153 8.54 7.10 25.95
N GLN A 154 8.28 7.01 24.65
CA GLN A 154 7.14 6.34 24.05
C GLN A 154 7.63 5.34 23.00
N VAL A 155 7.38 4.05 23.23
CA VAL A 155 7.56 3.01 22.19
C VAL A 155 6.30 2.99 21.33
N GLN A 156 6.42 3.32 20.05
CA GLN A 156 5.26 3.39 19.16
C GLN A 156 5.10 2.15 18.30
N ASN A 157 6.20 1.68 17.70
CA ASN A 157 6.16 0.54 16.79
C ASN A 157 7.52 -0.16 16.73
N ILE A 158 7.51 -1.47 16.53
CA ILE A 158 8.67 -2.29 16.18
C ILE A 158 8.22 -3.19 15.04
N ALA A 159 8.85 -3.05 13.88
CA ALA A 159 8.53 -3.84 12.69
C ALA A 159 9.78 -4.49 12.13
N PHE A 160 9.68 -5.75 11.72
CA PHE A 160 10.76 -6.46 11.05
C PHE A 160 10.55 -6.43 9.55
N THR A 161 11.63 -6.19 8.81
CA THR A 161 11.58 -6.20 7.35
C THR A 161 12.91 -6.62 6.73
N ILE A 162 12.93 -6.64 5.41
CA ILE A 162 14.07 -6.99 4.58
C ILE A 162 14.56 -5.70 3.92
N ASP A 163 15.79 -5.28 4.20
CA ASP A 163 16.34 -4.00 3.71
C ASP A 163 16.48 -4.00 2.19
N ASN A 164 16.85 -5.14 1.60
CA ASN A 164 16.93 -5.32 0.15
C ASN A 164 16.11 -6.52 -0.33
N PRO A 165 14.82 -6.32 -0.65
CA PRO A 165 13.95 -7.40 -1.10
C PRO A 165 14.05 -7.71 -2.60
N ASP A 166 15.01 -7.15 -3.35
CA ASP A 166 15.00 -7.23 -4.82
C ASP A 166 15.16 -8.64 -5.37
N ASP A 167 15.96 -9.49 -4.72
CA ASP A 167 16.06 -10.91 -5.08
C ASP A 167 14.74 -11.66 -4.85
N LEU A 168 14.05 -11.36 -3.74
CA LEU A 168 12.74 -11.94 -3.45
C LEU A 168 11.68 -11.44 -4.42
N LYS A 169 11.70 -10.15 -4.80
CA LYS A 169 10.84 -9.62 -5.86
C LYS A 169 11.10 -10.32 -7.19
N LYS A 170 12.37 -10.56 -7.55
CA LYS A 170 12.72 -11.31 -8.77
C LYS A 170 12.13 -12.72 -8.74
N GLN A 171 12.30 -13.44 -7.64
CA GLN A 171 11.73 -14.79 -7.46
C GLN A 171 10.20 -14.78 -7.54
N ALA A 172 9.55 -13.84 -6.84
CA ALA A 172 8.10 -13.67 -6.88
C ALA A 172 7.60 -13.36 -8.29
N ARG A 173 8.31 -12.52 -9.05
CA ARG A 173 7.98 -12.18 -10.45
C ARG A 173 8.04 -13.41 -11.36
N GLU A 174 9.13 -14.18 -11.27
CA GLU A 174 9.31 -15.40 -12.06
C GLU A 174 8.21 -16.43 -11.74
N ALA A 175 7.88 -16.59 -10.46
CA ALA A 175 6.78 -17.44 -10.02
C ALA A 175 5.42 -16.94 -10.54
N ALA A 176 5.16 -15.62 -10.53
CA ALA A 176 3.91 -15.04 -10.99
C ALA A 176 3.70 -15.29 -12.50
N VAL A 177 4.74 -15.14 -13.31
CA VAL A 177 4.69 -15.41 -14.75
C VAL A 177 4.48 -16.90 -15.03
N ALA A 178 5.14 -17.78 -14.26
CA ALA A 178 4.95 -19.22 -14.37
C ALA A 178 3.52 -19.65 -14.04
N ASP A 179 2.95 -19.12 -12.94
CA ASP A 179 1.56 -19.35 -12.53
C ASP A 179 0.57 -18.84 -13.59
N ALA A 180 0.80 -17.63 -14.11
CA ALA A 180 -0.03 -17.07 -15.18
C ALA A 180 -0.04 -17.98 -16.41
N LYS A 181 1.13 -18.47 -16.84
CA LYS A 181 1.27 -19.38 -17.99
C LYS A 181 0.54 -20.71 -17.77
N ALA A 182 0.66 -21.30 -16.58
CA ALA A 182 -0.03 -22.55 -16.23
C ALA A 182 -1.56 -22.39 -16.28
N LYS A 183 -2.09 -21.26 -15.77
CA LYS A 183 -3.51 -20.91 -15.87
C LYS A 183 -3.97 -20.76 -17.31
N ALA A 184 -3.20 -20.06 -18.14
CA ALA A 184 -3.53 -19.91 -19.56
C ALA A 184 -3.55 -21.26 -20.29
N GLN A 185 -2.59 -22.14 -20.03
CA GLN A 185 -2.54 -23.49 -20.61
C GLN A 185 -3.76 -24.33 -20.22
N THR A 186 -4.21 -24.20 -18.97
CA THR A 186 -5.42 -24.88 -18.47
C THR A 186 -6.67 -24.41 -19.23
N LEU A 187 -6.83 -23.09 -19.40
CA LEU A 187 -7.96 -22.50 -20.13
C LEU A 187 -7.93 -22.88 -21.62
N ALA A 188 -6.76 -22.86 -22.25
CA ALA A 188 -6.59 -23.23 -23.65
C ALA A 188 -7.00 -24.70 -23.88
N SER A 189 -6.49 -25.61 -23.05
CA SER A 189 -6.83 -27.03 -23.11
C SER A 189 -8.33 -27.28 -22.94
N ALA A 190 -8.98 -26.56 -22.03
CA ALA A 190 -10.42 -26.68 -21.77
C ALA A 190 -11.31 -26.13 -22.92
N THR A 191 -10.75 -25.27 -23.77
CA THR A 191 -11.48 -24.62 -24.87
C THR A 191 -11.07 -25.13 -26.26
N GLY A 192 -10.16 -26.10 -26.33
CA GLY A 192 -9.72 -26.72 -27.58
C GLY A 192 -8.78 -25.84 -28.42
N VAL A 193 -8.11 -24.88 -27.80
CA VAL A 193 -7.10 -24.00 -28.43
C VAL A 193 -5.73 -24.21 -27.78
N SER A 194 -4.67 -23.70 -28.40
CA SER A 194 -3.30 -23.70 -27.84
C SER A 194 -2.87 -22.29 -27.41
N VAL A 195 -2.01 -22.20 -26.39
CA VAL A 195 -1.42 -20.92 -25.94
C VAL A 195 -0.26 -20.54 -26.86
N GLY A 196 -0.31 -19.35 -27.46
CA GLY A 196 0.74 -18.76 -28.27
C GLY A 196 1.66 -17.79 -27.50
N GLU A 197 2.27 -16.85 -28.22
CA GLU A 197 3.17 -15.84 -27.63
C GLU A 197 2.42 -14.84 -26.74
N PRO A 198 3.07 -14.32 -25.66
CA PRO A 198 2.50 -13.24 -24.85
C PRO A 198 2.36 -11.96 -25.69
N ILE A 199 1.15 -11.42 -25.69
CA ILE A 199 0.76 -10.20 -26.40
C ILE A 199 0.96 -8.97 -25.51
N SER A 200 0.62 -9.09 -24.22
CA SER A 200 0.71 -8.01 -23.25
C SER A 200 1.05 -8.59 -21.88
N ILE A 201 1.95 -7.92 -21.15
CA ILE A 201 2.33 -8.26 -19.78
C ILE A 201 2.26 -6.98 -18.96
N THR A 202 1.41 -6.98 -17.95
CA THR A 202 1.30 -5.91 -16.96
C THR A 202 1.68 -6.47 -15.61
N GLU A 203 2.70 -5.89 -14.98
CA GLU A 203 3.12 -6.23 -13.63
C GLU A 203 2.47 -5.27 -12.61
N GLY A 204 1.89 -5.84 -11.56
CA GLY A 204 1.43 -5.09 -10.39
C GLY A 204 2.59 -4.74 -9.45
N VAL A 205 2.38 -3.75 -8.59
CA VAL A 205 3.40 -3.37 -7.60
C VAL A 205 3.62 -4.52 -6.61
N ALA A 206 4.88 -4.85 -6.35
CA ALA A 206 5.22 -5.83 -5.32
C ALA A 206 4.66 -5.39 -3.96
N SER A 207 3.92 -6.28 -3.31
CA SER A 207 3.39 -6.07 -1.96
C SER A 207 4.25 -6.83 -0.96
N MET A 208 4.64 -6.12 0.09
CA MET A 208 5.42 -6.66 1.20
C MET A 208 4.84 -6.08 2.50
N PRO A 209 3.75 -6.65 3.04
CA PRO A 209 3.16 -6.14 4.26
C PRO A 209 4.14 -6.27 5.41
N PRO A 210 4.28 -5.25 6.29
CA PRO A 210 5.09 -5.38 7.49
C PRO A 210 4.53 -6.49 8.38
N ILE A 211 5.42 -7.23 9.03
CA ILE A 211 5.02 -8.25 10.01
C ILE A 211 4.47 -7.50 11.23
N ALA A 212 3.17 -7.64 11.49
CA ALA A 212 2.54 -7.05 12.67
C ALA A 212 2.91 -7.87 13.91
N TYR A 213 3.42 -7.20 14.95
CA TYR A 213 3.59 -7.80 16.26
C TYR A 213 2.30 -7.64 17.06
N ASP A 214 1.73 -8.74 17.54
CA ASP A 214 0.60 -8.69 18.44
C ASP A 214 1.14 -8.44 19.85
N ILE A 215 1.14 -7.18 20.28
CA ILE A 215 1.47 -6.84 21.67
C ILE A 215 0.26 -7.25 22.51
N ALA A 216 0.14 -8.55 22.79
CA ALA A 216 -0.82 -9.06 23.75
C ALA A 216 -0.58 -8.31 25.07
N ARG A 217 -1.55 -7.48 25.44
CA ARG A 217 -1.55 -6.64 26.64
C ARG A 217 -1.78 -7.55 27.87
N GLY A 218 -0.78 -8.37 28.20
CA GLY A 218 -0.78 -9.31 29.31
C GLY A 218 -0.07 -8.72 30.53
N ALA A 219 -0.83 -8.47 31.59
CA ALA A 219 -0.31 -8.03 32.88
C ALA A 219 0.41 -9.18 33.61
N ALA A 220 1.62 -8.92 34.14
CA ALA A 220 2.11 -9.29 35.48
C ALA A 220 3.59 -8.88 35.66
N ALA A 221 3.96 -8.45 36.87
CA ALA A 221 5.32 -8.19 37.36
C ALA A 221 5.54 -9.01 38.65
N PRO A 222 6.72 -9.08 39.29
CA PRO A 222 8.11 -8.87 38.84
C PRO A 222 9.05 -10.06 39.19
N GLU A 223 10.12 -10.26 38.41
CA GLU A 223 11.43 -10.81 38.82
C GLU A 223 12.39 -10.51 37.65
N ALA A 224 13.61 -10.00 37.92
CA ALA A 224 14.63 -9.52 36.98
C ALA A 224 14.16 -9.34 35.52
N ALA A 225 13.86 -8.09 35.11
CA ALA A 225 13.23 -7.76 33.83
C ALA A 225 13.63 -8.72 32.70
N PRO A 226 12.79 -9.72 32.36
CA PRO A 226 13.09 -10.57 31.23
C PRO A 226 13.07 -9.66 30.00
N ALA A 227 14.10 -9.76 29.15
CA ALA A 227 14.18 -8.99 27.92
C ALA A 227 12.84 -9.04 27.19
N THR A 228 12.37 -7.89 26.69
CA THR A 228 11.09 -7.83 25.97
C THR A 228 11.08 -8.91 24.88
N PRO A 229 10.19 -9.93 24.90
CA PRO A 229 10.20 -10.98 23.90
C PRO A 229 9.85 -10.37 22.55
N ILE A 230 10.77 -10.47 21.59
CA ILE A 230 10.60 -9.92 20.25
C ILE A 230 11.05 -10.98 19.25
N GLU A 231 10.10 -11.50 18.47
CA GLU A 231 10.35 -12.54 17.46
C GLU A 231 10.15 -11.99 16.04
N PRO A 232 11.13 -12.13 15.13
CA PRO A 232 11.10 -11.47 13.81
C PRO A 232 10.19 -12.16 12.78
N GLY A 233 9.83 -13.43 12.96
CA GLY A 233 8.99 -14.17 12.01
C GLY A 233 9.58 -14.30 10.60
N THR A 234 8.70 -14.44 9.59
CA THR A 234 9.05 -14.48 8.16
C THR A 234 8.20 -13.49 7.37
N GLN A 235 8.75 -12.91 6.30
CA GLN A 235 8.07 -11.95 5.46
C GLN A 235 7.87 -12.49 4.04
N ASP A 236 6.68 -12.28 3.49
CA ASP A 236 6.36 -12.62 2.11
C ASP A 236 6.45 -11.40 1.20
N VAL A 237 7.03 -11.61 0.02
CA VAL A 237 6.98 -10.69 -1.11
C VAL A 237 6.08 -11.30 -2.16
N THR A 238 4.97 -10.62 -2.47
CA THR A 238 4.00 -11.08 -3.46
C THR A 238 3.97 -10.14 -4.65
N ILE A 239 3.98 -10.72 -5.86
CA ILE A 239 3.80 -10.00 -7.13
C ILE A 239 2.66 -10.64 -7.90
N THR A 240 1.80 -9.78 -8.46
CA THR A 240 0.74 -10.19 -9.37
C THR A 240 1.09 -9.71 -10.78
N VAL A 241 0.92 -10.58 -11.77
CA VAL A 241 1.08 -10.24 -13.18
C VAL A 241 -0.20 -10.55 -13.94
N SER A 242 -0.64 -9.63 -14.79
CA SER A 242 -1.70 -9.88 -15.77
C SER A 242 -1.07 -10.06 -17.13
N VAL A 243 -1.35 -11.19 -17.78
CA VAL A 243 -0.78 -11.51 -19.08
C VAL A 243 -1.89 -11.90 -20.03
N THR A 244 -1.80 -11.40 -21.26
CA THR A 244 -2.62 -11.80 -22.39
C THR A 244 -1.75 -12.59 -23.35
N TRP A 245 -2.11 -13.82 -23.69
CA TRP A 245 -1.46 -14.64 -24.71
C TRP A 245 -2.31 -14.70 -25.97
N SER A 246 -1.67 -14.81 -27.12
CA SER A 246 -2.36 -15.23 -28.34
C SER A 246 -2.87 -16.67 -28.19
N ILE A 247 -3.87 -17.02 -28.98
CA ILE A 247 -4.36 -18.40 -29.10
C ILE A 247 -4.11 -18.91 -30.52
N GLN A 248 -3.89 -20.22 -30.64
CA GLN A 248 -3.68 -20.95 -31.89
C GLN A 248 -4.66 -22.11 -32.03
#